data_AF-A0A3B3BH11-F1
#
_entry.id   AF-A0A3B3BH11-F1
#
_cell.length_a   1.000
_cell.length_b   1.000
_cell.length_c   1.000
_cell.angle_alpha   90.00
_cell.angle_beta   90.00
_cell.angle_gamma   90.00
#
_symmetry.space_group_name_H-M   'P 1'
#
loop_
_entity.id
_entity.type
_entity.pdbx_description
1 polymer ?
#
loop_
_entity_poly.entity_id
_entity_poly.type
_entity_poly.pdbx_seq_one_letter_code
_entity_poly.pdbx_strand_id
1 'polypeptide(L)'
;CKTSSHESAVKKEVSSSLYHQLPETLETQRVKEVTELQSEVHSFIIHSLIHISWMHAKYKEASKKEESSCLYHQLPETLETLHAKEATDLQSQKFYKEKYNREKGKADYTNMKTLPDVQHAMAVTKNQSEVSYRKGKEELHHCNTAPDRPDILNAANATKLASDVAYKNQTKQPVYSDSSLLTRTDIQHANEVSKLTSQVKYKENFHRHLKDQKPSYNPLDCLTFRHTQAAAALASQVEYKKKYELAKAHYHIAVDTAEQLHHKETAVLHSQVKYREEYEKSKGRSQMEFGETPAYKVSKEVQKIQSEVKK
;
A
#
# COMPACT_ATOMS: atom_id res chain seq x y z
N CYS A 1 36.85 24.76 32.23
CA CYS A 1 37.50 25.76 33.12
C CYS A 1 38.42 25.06 34.10
N LYS A 2 39.73 25.22 33.91
CA LYS A 2 40.76 25.40 34.95
C LYS A 2 40.52 24.71 36.30
N THR A 3 40.88 23.43 36.45
CA THR A 3 41.37 22.89 37.74
C THR A 3 42.33 21.69 37.57
N SER A 4 42.87 21.41 36.38
CA SER A 4 43.94 20.38 36.24
C SER A 4 45.37 20.95 36.41
N SER A 5 45.49 22.13 37.03
CA SER A 5 46.77 22.84 37.20
C SER A 5 47.04 23.29 38.63
N HIS A 6 46.19 22.92 39.60
CA HIS A 6 46.44 23.20 41.02
C HIS A 6 46.99 22.00 41.80
N GLU A 7 46.78 20.76 41.34
CA GLU A 7 47.19 19.57 42.09
C GLU A 7 48.67 19.17 41.87
N SER A 8 49.29 19.67 40.80
CA SER A 8 50.73 19.55 40.53
C SER A 8 51.57 20.72 41.07
N ALA A 9 50.92 21.76 41.64
CA ALA A 9 51.59 22.86 42.33
C ALA A 9 51.57 22.69 43.86
N VAL A 10 50.59 21.97 44.42
CA VAL A 10 50.50 21.69 45.87
C VAL A 10 51.38 20.51 46.30
N LYS A 11 51.74 19.59 45.39
CA LYS A 11 52.65 18.47 45.68
C LYS A 11 54.15 18.83 45.65
N LYS A 12 54.50 20.11 45.44
CA LYS A 12 55.89 20.60 45.56
C LYS A 12 56.15 21.48 46.78
N GLU A 13 55.14 21.79 47.60
CA GLU A 13 55.32 22.62 48.81
C GLU A 13 55.07 21.89 50.13
N VAL A 14 54.73 20.60 50.12
CA VAL A 14 54.40 19.84 51.35
C VAL A 14 55.42 18.73 51.65
N SER A 15 56.57 18.69 50.96
CA SER A 15 57.67 17.75 51.29
C SER A 15 59.00 18.41 51.68
N SER A 16 59.09 19.74 51.77
CA SER A 16 60.16 20.35 52.55
C SER A 16 59.62 20.48 53.98
N SER A 17 59.90 19.49 54.83
CA SER A 17 59.57 19.64 56.25
C SER A 17 60.20 20.95 56.73
N LEU A 18 59.42 21.74 57.48
CA LEU A 18 59.78 23.07 57.98
C LEU A 18 61.14 23.07 58.72
N TYR A 19 61.61 21.88 59.13
CA TYR A 19 62.90 21.58 59.76
C TYR A 19 64.13 21.62 58.82
N HIS A 20 63.97 21.66 57.49
CA HIS A 20 65.10 21.74 56.54
C HIS A 20 65.68 23.16 56.38
N GLN A 21 64.98 24.20 56.86
CA GLN A 21 65.39 25.61 56.76
C GLN A 21 65.90 26.21 58.08
N LEU A 22 65.95 25.43 59.18
CA LEU A 22 66.52 25.89 60.45
C LEU A 22 68.04 25.61 60.54
N PRO A 23 68.84 26.48 61.20
CA PRO A 23 70.25 26.23 61.47
C PRO A 23 70.45 24.89 62.22
N GLU A 24 71.50 24.15 61.88
CA GLU A 24 71.87 22.92 62.59
C GLU A 24 72.37 23.25 63.99
N THR A 25 71.45 23.22 64.95
CA THR A 25 71.73 23.27 66.38
C THR A 25 71.44 21.89 66.94
N LEU A 26 72.03 21.58 68.10
CA LEU A 26 71.83 20.28 68.77
C LEU A 26 70.34 19.92 68.94
N GLU A 27 69.49 20.91 69.18
CA GLU A 27 68.04 20.72 69.30
C GLU A 27 67.36 20.34 67.98
N THR A 28 67.78 20.91 66.83
CA THR A 28 67.20 20.54 65.54
C THR A 28 67.62 19.15 65.08
N GLN A 29 68.82 18.69 65.44
CA GLN A 29 69.25 17.31 65.22
C GLN A 29 68.42 16.32 66.05
N ARG A 30 68.17 16.63 67.33
CA ARG A 30 67.32 15.80 68.20
C ARG A 30 65.89 15.72 67.71
N VAL A 31 65.31 16.82 67.23
CA VAL A 31 63.96 16.80 66.66
C VAL A 31 63.91 15.97 65.37
N LYS A 32 64.91 16.06 64.48
CA LYS A 32 65.01 15.21 63.28
C LYS A 32 65.03 13.73 63.65
N GLU A 33 65.92 13.32 64.56
CA GLU A 33 66.01 11.93 65.05
C GLU A 33 64.69 11.45 65.68
N VAL A 34 64.02 12.30 66.48
CA VAL A 34 62.71 11.96 67.06
C VAL A 34 61.64 11.81 65.98
N THR A 35 61.60 12.69 64.98
CA THR A 35 60.62 12.57 63.87
C THR A 35 60.90 11.39 62.96
N GLU A 36 62.16 10.99 62.80
CA GLU A 36 62.58 9.81 62.07
C GLU A 36 62.18 8.53 62.81
N LEU A 37 62.50 8.43 64.11
CA LEU A 37 62.04 7.34 64.98
C LEU A 37 60.51 7.27 65.03
N GLN A 38 59.80 8.40 65.09
CA GLN A 38 58.33 8.41 65.01
C GLN A 38 57.83 7.89 63.67
N SER A 39 58.50 8.22 62.56
CA SER A 39 58.12 7.74 61.23
C SER A 39 58.37 6.23 61.08
N GLU A 40 59.46 5.72 61.65
CA GLU A 40 59.76 4.28 61.71
C GLU A 40 58.73 3.52 62.56
N VAL A 41 58.41 4.05 63.75
CA VAL A 41 57.38 3.48 64.63
C VAL A 41 56.01 3.47 63.93
N HIS A 42 55.62 4.57 63.28
CA HIS A 42 54.38 4.61 62.51
C HIS A 42 54.38 3.62 61.35
N SER A 43 55.49 3.51 60.61
CA SER A 43 55.65 2.53 59.53
C SER A 43 55.47 1.09 60.05
N PHE A 44 56.08 0.77 61.19
CA PHE A 44 55.95 -0.54 61.83
C PHE A 44 54.51 -0.81 62.30
N ILE A 45 53.84 0.19 62.89
CA ILE A 45 52.43 0.08 63.30
C ILE A 45 51.54 -0.15 62.08
N ILE A 46 51.74 0.61 60.99
CA ILE A 46 50.96 0.47 59.76
C ILE A 46 51.17 -0.93 59.15
N HIS A 47 52.42 -1.39 59.04
CA HIS A 47 52.72 -2.75 58.58
C HIS A 47 52.08 -3.82 59.47
N SER A 48 52.12 -3.67 60.78
CA SER A 48 51.48 -4.59 61.72
C SER A 48 49.95 -4.62 61.55
N LEU A 49 49.30 -3.45 61.43
CA LEU A 49 47.86 -3.36 61.19
C LEU A 49 47.45 -3.94 59.83
N ILE A 50 48.24 -3.69 58.78
CA ILE A 50 48.03 -4.31 57.47
C ILE A 50 48.16 -5.82 57.57
N HIS A 51 49.17 -6.32 58.28
CA HIS A 51 49.38 -7.76 58.48
C HIS A 51 48.22 -8.39 59.27
N ILE A 52 47.75 -7.75 60.34
CA ILE A 52 46.59 -8.20 61.12
C ILE A 52 45.33 -8.22 60.25
N SER A 53 45.09 -7.16 59.48
CA SER A 53 43.96 -7.07 58.55
C SER A 53 44.03 -8.15 57.46
N TRP A 54 45.21 -8.38 56.89
CA TRP A 54 45.45 -9.42 55.89
C TRP A 54 45.28 -10.82 56.47
N MET A 55 45.82 -11.08 57.67
CA MET A 55 45.63 -12.32 58.41
C MET A 55 44.15 -12.57 58.69
N HIS A 56 43.41 -11.56 59.14
CA HIS A 56 41.98 -11.66 59.41
C HIS A 56 41.17 -11.92 58.13
N ALA A 57 41.49 -11.26 57.01
CA ALA A 57 40.88 -11.53 55.72
C ALA A 57 41.17 -12.97 55.25
N LYS A 58 42.42 -13.44 55.40
CA LYS A 58 42.82 -14.81 55.05
C LYS A 58 42.14 -15.86 55.92
N TYR A 59 42.01 -15.61 57.23
CA TYR A 59 41.31 -16.50 58.14
C TYR A 59 39.81 -16.59 57.77
N LYS A 60 39.18 -15.45 57.47
CA LYS A 60 37.79 -15.40 57.01
C LYS A 60 37.59 -16.10 55.66
N GLU A 61 38.54 -15.99 54.74
CA GLU A 61 38.54 -16.74 53.47
C GLU A 61 38.71 -18.24 53.69
N ALA A 62 39.60 -18.66 54.59
CA ALA A 62 39.82 -20.05 54.92
C ALA A 62 38.58 -20.69 55.56
N SER A 63 37.93 -20.01 56.51
CA SER A 63 36.68 -20.47 57.14
C SER A 63 35.55 -20.67 56.11
N LYS A 64 35.39 -19.77 55.15
CA LYS A 64 34.39 -19.95 54.07
C LYS A 64 34.73 -21.11 53.13
N LYS A 65 36.02 -21.35 52.89
CA LYS A 65 36.47 -22.48 52.06
C LYS A 65 36.29 -23.81 52.77
N GLU A 66 36.50 -23.85 54.09
CA GLU A 66 36.23 -25.01 54.93
C GLU A 66 34.73 -25.31 55.06
N GLU A 67 33.88 -24.28 55.14
CA GLU A 67 32.42 -24.46 55.02
C GLU A 67 32.08 -25.11 53.66
N SER A 68 32.64 -24.60 52.56
CA SER A 68 32.38 -25.15 51.23
C SER A 68 33.00 -26.54 50.95
N SER A 69 33.95 -27.00 51.76
CA SER A 69 34.59 -28.32 51.61
C SER A 69 33.94 -29.40 52.45
N CYS A 70 32.98 -29.06 53.32
CA CYS A 70 32.30 -30.05 54.14
C CYS A 70 31.32 -30.87 53.28
N LEU A 71 31.28 -32.18 53.51
CA LEU A 71 30.45 -33.15 52.76
C LEU A 71 28.97 -32.71 52.66
N TYR A 72 28.46 -32.04 53.69
CA TYR A 72 27.09 -31.56 53.76
C TYR A 72 26.79 -30.37 52.82
N HIS A 73 27.78 -29.53 52.47
CA HIS A 73 27.60 -28.43 51.51
C HIS A 73 27.61 -28.90 50.05
N GLN A 74 28.10 -30.11 49.77
CA GLN A 74 28.17 -30.69 48.43
C GLN A 74 26.92 -31.53 48.07
N LEU A 75 26.03 -31.75 49.03
CA LEU A 75 24.74 -32.41 48.80
C LEU A 75 23.84 -31.52 47.90
N PRO A 76 23.09 -32.12 46.97
CA PRO A 76 22.12 -31.39 46.16
C PRO A 76 21.12 -30.65 47.06
N GLU A 77 20.86 -29.38 46.79
CA GLU A 77 19.82 -28.63 47.49
C GLU A 77 18.45 -29.27 47.20
N THR A 78 17.89 -29.93 48.21
CA THR A 78 16.53 -30.46 48.22
C THR A 78 15.55 -29.37 48.65
N LEU A 79 14.26 -29.54 48.33
CA LEU A 79 13.20 -28.63 48.75
C LEU A 79 13.17 -28.41 50.27
N GLU A 80 13.42 -29.46 51.06
CA GLU A 80 13.46 -29.36 52.52
C GLU A 80 14.66 -28.54 53.01
N THR A 81 15.83 -28.75 52.42
CA THR A 81 17.03 -27.98 52.77
C THR A 81 16.91 -26.51 52.37
N LEU A 82 16.26 -26.22 51.24
CA LEU A 82 15.96 -24.85 50.82
C LEU A 82 15.01 -24.18 51.81
N HIS A 83 13.92 -24.87 52.18
CA HIS A 83 12.96 -24.34 53.14
C HIS A 83 13.59 -24.09 54.53
N ALA A 84 14.42 -25.02 55.01
CA ALA A 84 15.13 -24.86 56.28
C ALA A 84 16.10 -23.68 56.25
N LYS A 85 16.79 -23.47 55.12
CA LYS A 85 17.68 -22.31 54.88
C LYS A 85 16.88 -21.01 54.91
N GLU A 86 15.76 -20.94 54.19
CA GLU A 86 14.85 -19.77 54.20
C GLU A 86 14.31 -19.46 55.59
N ALA A 87 13.89 -20.49 56.35
CA ALA A 87 13.41 -20.33 57.72
C ALA A 87 14.51 -19.80 58.65
N THR A 88 15.74 -20.31 58.49
CA THR A 88 16.92 -19.87 59.26
C THR A 88 17.28 -18.42 58.92
N ASP A 89 17.28 -18.05 57.64
CA ASP A 89 17.54 -16.69 57.19
C ASP A 89 16.48 -15.71 57.72
N LEU A 90 15.22 -16.14 57.77
CA LEU A 90 14.11 -15.34 58.31
C LEU A 90 14.19 -15.14 59.83
N GLN A 91 14.67 -16.15 60.57
CA GLN A 91 14.84 -16.07 62.02
C GLN A 91 16.13 -15.35 62.45
N SER A 92 17.12 -15.25 61.57
CA SER A 92 18.40 -14.60 61.85
C SER A 92 18.24 -13.09 62.09
N GLN A 93 18.62 -12.64 63.29
CA GLN A 93 18.58 -11.22 63.65
C GLN A 93 19.45 -10.34 62.75
N LYS A 94 20.53 -10.88 62.19
CA LYS A 94 21.42 -10.16 61.28
C LYS A 94 20.71 -9.83 59.97
N PHE A 95 20.08 -10.82 59.34
CA PHE A 95 19.33 -10.64 58.11
C PHE A 95 18.08 -9.77 58.34
N TYR A 96 17.42 -9.91 59.49
CA TYR A 96 16.33 -9.02 59.89
C TYR A 96 16.75 -7.54 59.93
N LYS A 97 17.86 -7.22 60.62
CA LYS A 97 18.37 -5.83 60.71
C LYS A 97 18.81 -5.29 59.36
N GLU A 98 19.47 -6.12 58.55
CA GLU A 98 19.89 -5.75 57.20
C GLU A 98 18.69 -5.46 56.29
N LYS A 99 17.69 -6.35 56.28
CA LYS A 99 16.44 -6.19 55.53
C LYS A 99 15.70 -4.93 55.97
N TYR A 100 15.54 -4.73 57.28
CA TYR A 100 14.94 -3.52 57.85
C TYR A 100 15.67 -2.25 57.38
N ASN A 101 17.01 -2.19 57.49
CA ASN A 101 17.76 -1.02 57.03
C ASN A 101 17.66 -0.80 55.52
N ARG A 102 17.55 -1.87 54.73
CA ARG A 102 17.38 -1.82 53.26
C ARG A 102 15.99 -1.36 52.83
N GLU A 103 14.97 -1.62 53.66
CA GLU A 103 13.56 -1.32 53.38
C GLU A 103 13.08 -0.05 54.11
N LYS A 104 13.78 0.39 55.16
CA LYS A 104 13.50 1.63 55.88
C LYS A 104 13.63 2.82 54.92
N GLY A 105 12.49 3.41 54.58
CA GLY A 105 12.38 4.53 53.64
C GLY A 105 11.84 4.15 52.25
N LYS A 106 11.65 2.86 51.95
CA LYS A 106 10.89 2.38 50.78
C LYS A 106 9.42 2.24 51.18
N ALA A 107 8.71 3.37 51.24
CA ALA A 107 7.26 3.32 51.43
C ALA A 107 6.63 3.00 50.07
N ASP A 108 6.00 1.82 49.94
CA ASP A 108 5.32 1.41 48.71
C ASP A 108 4.24 2.43 48.29
N TYR A 109 3.64 3.12 49.25
CA TYR A 109 2.59 4.13 49.02
C TYR A 109 3.09 5.41 48.35
N THR A 110 4.36 5.83 48.51
CA THR A 110 4.83 7.11 47.94
C THR A 110 5.20 7.02 46.47
N ASN A 111 5.43 5.81 45.94
CA ASN A 111 5.82 5.58 44.54
C ASN A 111 4.80 4.72 43.77
N MET A 112 3.60 4.53 44.31
CA MET A 112 2.59 3.69 43.68
C MET A 112 1.76 4.46 42.66
N LYS A 113 1.75 3.99 41.41
CA LYS A 113 0.92 4.56 40.34
C LYS A 113 -0.58 4.39 40.58
N THR A 114 -0.97 3.37 41.34
CA THR A 114 -2.36 3.01 41.61
C THR A 114 -2.46 2.39 43.00
N LEU A 115 -3.39 2.88 43.83
CA LEU A 115 -3.67 2.37 45.17
C LEU A 115 -4.10 0.89 45.14
N PRO A 116 -3.83 0.07 46.19
CA PRO A 116 -4.12 -1.36 46.17
C PRO A 116 -5.63 -1.60 46.10
N ASP A 117 -6.40 -0.74 46.75
CA ASP A 117 -7.86 -0.73 46.71
C ASP A 117 -8.39 -0.46 45.31
N VAL A 118 -7.73 0.43 44.56
CA VAL A 118 -8.10 0.73 43.16
C VAL A 118 -7.76 -0.47 42.27
N GLN A 119 -6.62 -1.13 42.48
CA GLN A 119 -6.28 -2.36 41.76
C GLN A 119 -7.27 -3.48 42.06
N HIS A 120 -7.67 -3.63 43.32
CA HIS A 120 -8.68 -4.60 43.73
C HIS A 120 -10.03 -4.28 43.09
N ALA A 121 -10.48 -3.03 43.14
CA ALA A 121 -11.71 -2.59 42.50
C ALA A 121 -11.69 -2.81 40.98
N MET A 122 -10.57 -2.56 40.31
CA MET A 122 -10.38 -2.86 38.89
C MET A 122 -10.46 -4.36 38.60
N ALA A 123 -9.85 -5.21 39.43
CA ALA A 123 -9.91 -6.66 39.29
C ALA A 123 -11.33 -7.19 39.50
N VAL A 124 -12.03 -6.70 40.53
CA VAL A 124 -13.43 -7.02 40.80
C VAL A 124 -14.31 -6.59 39.63
N THR A 125 -14.14 -5.36 39.12
CA THR A 125 -14.89 -4.85 37.97
C THR A 125 -14.63 -5.68 36.71
N LYS A 126 -13.37 -6.05 36.44
CA LYS A 126 -12.99 -6.92 35.30
C LYS A 126 -13.66 -8.29 35.39
N ASN A 127 -13.68 -8.88 36.59
CA ASN A 127 -14.26 -10.19 36.84
C ASN A 127 -15.80 -10.16 36.82
N GLN A 128 -16.40 -9.06 37.27
CA GLN A 128 -17.86 -8.83 37.22
C GLN A 128 -18.36 -8.41 35.84
N SER A 129 -17.49 -7.90 34.96
CA SER A 129 -17.90 -7.44 33.64
C SER A 129 -18.46 -8.57 32.77
N GLU A 130 -19.63 -8.33 32.18
CA GLU A 130 -20.33 -9.28 31.32
C GLU A 130 -19.52 -9.63 30.04
N VAL A 131 -18.54 -8.80 29.67
CA VAL A 131 -17.62 -9.03 28.55
C VAL A 131 -16.76 -10.28 28.77
N SER A 132 -16.22 -10.46 29.99
CA SER A 132 -15.48 -11.67 30.37
C SER A 132 -16.39 -12.91 30.37
N TYR A 133 -17.64 -12.74 30.81
CA TYR A 133 -18.64 -13.82 30.83
C TYR A 133 -19.04 -14.28 29.42
N ARG A 134 -19.29 -13.33 28.50
CA ARG A 134 -19.59 -13.62 27.09
C ARG A 134 -18.40 -14.30 26.40
N LYS A 135 -17.18 -13.83 26.66
CA LYS A 135 -15.96 -14.42 26.10
C LYS A 135 -15.71 -15.84 26.61
N GLY A 136 -15.92 -16.09 27.91
CA GLY A 136 -15.81 -17.43 28.49
C GLY A 136 -16.87 -18.41 27.95
N LYS A 137 -18.09 -17.92 27.64
CA LYS A 137 -19.10 -18.73 26.94
C LYS A 137 -18.65 -19.09 25.53
N GLU A 138 -18.09 -18.13 24.78
CA GLU A 138 -17.49 -18.38 23.47
C GLU A 138 -16.36 -19.42 23.59
N GLU A 139 -15.40 -19.24 24.50
CA GLU A 139 -14.28 -20.18 24.71
C GLU A 139 -14.71 -21.58 25.19
N LEU A 140 -15.78 -21.70 25.98
CA LEU A 140 -16.39 -22.99 26.35
C LEU A 140 -16.94 -23.74 25.11
N HIS A 141 -17.43 -23.00 24.12
CA HIS A 141 -17.80 -23.56 22.81
C HIS A 141 -16.58 -23.92 21.93
N HIS A 142 -15.35 -23.59 22.36
CA HIS A 142 -14.10 -23.98 21.70
C HIS A 142 -13.41 -25.19 22.34
N CYS A 143 -14.07 -25.89 23.27
CA CYS A 143 -13.66 -27.25 23.64
C CYS A 143 -13.83 -28.18 22.44
N ASN A 144 -12.75 -28.27 21.67
CA ASN A 144 -12.37 -29.30 20.71
C ASN A 144 -13.48 -30.31 20.36
N THR A 145 -14.27 -29.98 19.34
CA THR A 145 -15.24 -30.89 18.69
C THR A 145 -14.55 -32.01 17.87
N ALA A 146 -13.24 -32.27 18.07
CA ALA A 146 -12.61 -33.46 17.53
C ALA A 146 -12.62 -34.54 18.62
N PRO A 147 -13.49 -35.56 18.52
CA PRO A 147 -13.35 -36.73 19.34
C PRO A 147 -12.09 -37.46 18.89
N ASP A 148 -11.11 -37.58 19.79
CA ASP A 148 -9.92 -38.43 19.63
C ASP A 148 -10.25 -39.94 19.55
N ARG A 149 -11.54 -40.27 19.40
CA ARG A 149 -12.09 -41.61 19.51
C ARG A 149 -12.98 -41.92 18.29
N PRO A 150 -12.63 -42.96 17.50
CA PRO A 150 -13.25 -43.23 16.21
C PRO A 150 -14.73 -43.60 16.29
N ASP A 151 -15.18 -44.10 17.44
CA ASP A 151 -16.59 -44.40 17.74
C ASP A 151 -17.47 -43.14 17.74
N ILE A 152 -16.98 -42.03 18.27
CA ILE A 152 -17.74 -40.76 18.33
C ILE A 152 -17.77 -40.10 16.94
N LEU A 153 -16.68 -40.19 16.16
CA LEU A 153 -16.65 -39.73 14.76
C LEU A 153 -17.67 -40.51 13.92
N ASN A 154 -17.72 -41.83 14.08
CA ASN A 154 -18.68 -42.68 13.37
C ASN A 154 -20.12 -42.37 13.78
N ALA A 155 -20.40 -42.15 15.06
CA ALA A 155 -21.72 -41.76 15.54
C ALA A 155 -22.14 -40.37 15.02
N ALA A 156 -21.23 -39.40 14.99
CA ALA A 156 -21.49 -38.07 14.44
C ALA A 156 -21.78 -38.13 12.93
N ASN A 157 -21.02 -38.93 12.18
CA ASN A 157 -21.24 -39.13 10.75
C ASN A 157 -22.56 -39.86 10.47
N ALA A 158 -22.89 -40.91 11.24
CA ALA A 158 -24.17 -41.59 11.16
C ALA A 158 -25.34 -40.66 11.46
N THR A 159 -25.20 -39.78 12.46
CA THR A 159 -26.22 -38.77 12.81
C THR A 159 -26.40 -37.75 11.68
N LYS A 160 -25.30 -37.27 11.07
CA LYS A 160 -25.36 -36.36 9.91
C LYS A 160 -26.05 -37.01 8.71
N LEU A 161 -25.75 -38.28 8.43
CA LEU A 161 -26.35 -39.05 7.34
C LEU A 161 -27.82 -39.37 7.60
N ALA A 162 -28.20 -39.67 8.85
CA ALA A 162 -29.56 -39.98 9.24
C ALA A 162 -30.45 -38.72 9.39
N SER A 163 -29.86 -37.54 9.60
CA SER A 163 -30.62 -36.31 9.73
C SER A 163 -31.12 -35.81 8.36
N ASP A 164 -32.43 -35.58 8.24
CA ASP A 164 -33.07 -34.96 7.07
C ASP A 164 -32.59 -33.52 6.77
N VAL A 165 -31.66 -32.98 7.56
CA VAL A 165 -31.15 -31.61 7.44
C VAL A 165 -30.47 -31.40 6.08
N ALA A 166 -29.68 -32.37 5.59
CA ALA A 166 -29.08 -32.27 4.25
C ALA A 166 -30.15 -32.27 3.14
N TYR A 167 -31.15 -33.16 3.25
CA TYR A 167 -32.28 -33.24 2.32
C TYR A 167 -33.12 -31.95 2.31
N LYS A 168 -33.43 -31.40 3.50
CA LYS A 168 -34.16 -30.13 3.65
C LYS A 168 -33.35 -28.91 3.20
N ASN A 169 -32.03 -28.91 3.39
CA ASN A 169 -31.18 -27.83 2.90
C ASN A 169 -31.09 -27.84 1.37
N GLN A 170 -31.09 -29.03 0.75
CA GLN A 170 -31.07 -29.15 -0.71
C GLN A 170 -32.42 -28.81 -1.35
N THR A 171 -33.55 -29.11 -0.69
CA THR A 171 -34.88 -28.63 -1.10
C THR A 171 -35.13 -27.14 -0.80
N LYS A 172 -34.30 -26.52 0.05
CA LYS A 172 -34.26 -25.06 0.29
C LYS A 172 -33.26 -24.30 -0.59
N GLN A 173 -32.70 -24.93 -1.63
CA GLN A 173 -32.13 -24.12 -2.71
C GLN A 173 -33.20 -23.11 -3.13
N PRO A 174 -32.90 -21.80 -3.11
CA PRO A 174 -33.91 -20.79 -3.39
C PRO A 174 -34.37 -21.00 -4.83
N VAL A 175 -35.53 -21.64 -4.99
CA VAL A 175 -36.24 -21.79 -6.26
C VAL A 175 -36.48 -20.41 -6.90
N TYR A 176 -36.30 -19.34 -6.14
CA TYR A 176 -36.27 -17.96 -6.57
C TYR A 176 -35.06 -17.22 -5.95
N SER A 177 -34.06 -16.87 -6.75
CA SER A 177 -33.01 -15.95 -6.31
C SER A 177 -33.60 -14.54 -6.19
N ASP A 178 -33.33 -13.80 -5.12
CA ASP A 178 -33.81 -12.40 -4.97
C ASP A 178 -33.30 -11.48 -6.10
N SER A 179 -32.17 -11.85 -6.73
CA SER A 179 -31.67 -11.19 -7.94
C SER A 179 -32.61 -11.35 -9.15
N SER A 180 -33.40 -12.43 -9.20
CA SER A 180 -34.40 -12.67 -10.25
C SER A 180 -35.63 -11.77 -10.11
N LEU A 181 -35.98 -11.28 -8.91
CA LEU A 181 -37.14 -10.39 -8.72
C LEU A 181 -36.85 -8.98 -9.24
N LEU A 182 -35.65 -8.45 -8.98
CA LEU A 182 -35.22 -7.13 -9.46
C LEU A 182 -34.94 -7.08 -10.97
N THR A 183 -34.85 -8.24 -11.61
CA THR A 183 -34.64 -8.37 -13.06
C THR A 183 -35.92 -8.72 -13.82
N ARG A 184 -37.07 -8.86 -13.16
CA ARG A 184 -38.34 -9.03 -13.88
C ARG A 184 -38.63 -7.79 -14.72
N THR A 185 -39.06 -8.04 -15.95
CA THR A 185 -39.31 -7.02 -16.97
C THR A 185 -40.43 -6.06 -16.58
N ASP A 186 -41.42 -6.51 -15.82
CA ASP A 186 -42.50 -5.71 -15.25
C ASP A 186 -41.98 -4.64 -14.26
N ILE A 187 -41.09 -5.03 -13.36
CA ILE A 187 -40.46 -4.15 -12.35
C ILE A 187 -39.48 -3.18 -13.02
N GLN A 188 -38.69 -3.64 -14.00
CA GLN A 188 -37.82 -2.77 -14.79
C GLN A 188 -38.62 -1.71 -15.55
N HIS A 189 -39.70 -2.13 -16.21
CA HIS A 189 -40.58 -1.21 -16.95
C HIS A 189 -41.24 -0.19 -16.00
N ALA A 190 -41.75 -0.62 -14.85
CA ALA A 190 -42.31 0.28 -13.85
C ALA A 190 -41.29 1.33 -13.34
N ASN A 191 -40.03 0.91 -13.16
CA ASN A 191 -38.96 1.82 -12.79
C ASN A 191 -38.65 2.85 -13.89
N GLU A 192 -38.60 2.44 -15.16
CA GLU A 192 -38.37 3.38 -16.27
C GLU A 192 -39.54 4.35 -16.45
N VAL A 193 -40.78 3.88 -16.39
CA VAL A 193 -41.97 4.74 -16.41
C VAL A 193 -41.93 5.72 -15.24
N SER A 194 -41.61 5.26 -14.03
CA SER A 194 -41.46 6.14 -12.87
C SER A 194 -40.38 7.20 -13.06
N LYS A 195 -39.24 6.87 -13.69
CA LYS A 195 -38.18 7.83 -14.01
C LYS A 195 -38.64 8.86 -15.04
N LEU A 196 -39.38 8.44 -16.07
CA LEU A 196 -39.88 9.32 -17.14
C LEU A 196 -41.00 10.24 -16.66
N THR A 197 -41.90 9.75 -15.81
CA THR A 197 -43.04 10.51 -15.28
C THR A 197 -42.65 11.39 -14.08
N SER A 198 -41.47 11.20 -13.48
CA SER A 198 -41.02 11.97 -12.32
C SER A 198 -40.86 13.46 -12.64
N GLN A 199 -41.66 14.30 -11.98
CA GLN A 199 -41.53 15.75 -12.07
C GLN A 199 -40.17 16.27 -11.60
N VAL A 200 -39.53 15.57 -10.65
CA VAL A 200 -38.23 15.96 -10.11
C VAL A 200 -37.16 15.85 -11.19
N LYS A 201 -37.14 14.74 -11.94
CA LYS A 201 -36.23 14.58 -13.08
C LYS A 201 -36.55 15.53 -14.22
N TYR A 202 -37.83 15.75 -14.52
CA TYR A 202 -38.26 16.66 -15.58
C TYR A 202 -37.73 18.09 -15.36
N LYS A 203 -37.81 18.60 -14.13
CA LYS A 203 -37.34 19.95 -13.78
C LYS A 203 -35.85 20.01 -13.45
N GLU A 204 -35.15 18.88 -13.41
CA GLU A 204 -33.76 18.80 -12.95
C GLU A 204 -32.81 19.61 -13.83
N ASN A 205 -32.86 19.44 -15.16
CA ASN A 205 -32.02 20.20 -16.08
C ASN A 205 -32.34 21.71 -16.05
N PHE A 206 -33.61 22.05 -15.87
CA PHE A 206 -34.03 23.44 -15.68
C PHE A 206 -33.41 24.03 -14.42
N HIS A 207 -33.51 23.33 -13.29
CA HIS A 207 -32.91 23.75 -12.02
C HIS A 207 -31.38 23.79 -12.07
N ARG A 208 -30.74 22.88 -12.81
CA ARG A 208 -29.28 22.74 -12.87
C ARG A 208 -28.60 23.77 -13.78
N HIS A 209 -29.21 24.10 -14.91
CA HIS A 209 -28.54 24.90 -15.94
C HIS A 209 -29.25 26.23 -16.26
N LEU A 210 -30.55 26.33 -16.00
CA LEU A 210 -31.37 27.46 -16.46
C LEU A 210 -31.93 28.31 -15.32
N LYS A 211 -31.82 27.88 -14.05
CA LYS A 211 -32.37 28.59 -12.88
C LYS A 211 -31.75 29.98 -12.68
N ASP A 212 -30.44 30.10 -12.89
CA ASP A 212 -29.68 31.33 -12.63
C ASP A 212 -29.37 32.14 -13.91
N GLN A 213 -29.75 31.62 -15.08
CA GLN A 213 -29.62 32.34 -16.35
C GLN A 213 -30.89 33.16 -16.62
N LYS A 214 -30.73 34.42 -17.04
CA LYS A 214 -31.88 35.22 -17.53
C LYS A 214 -32.51 34.49 -18.73
N PRO A 215 -33.84 34.32 -18.78
CA PRO A 215 -34.51 33.75 -19.95
C PRO A 215 -34.18 34.59 -21.18
N SER A 216 -33.33 34.07 -22.06
CA SER A 216 -33.03 34.69 -23.34
C SER A 216 -34.12 34.27 -24.32
N TYR A 217 -35.06 35.16 -24.61
CA TYR A 217 -36.08 34.92 -25.62
C TYR A 217 -35.50 35.23 -26.99
N ASN A 218 -35.24 34.19 -27.80
CA ASN A 218 -34.94 34.37 -29.22
C ASN A 218 -36.24 34.24 -30.03
N PRO A 219 -36.74 35.32 -30.66
CA PRO A 219 -37.97 35.29 -31.46
C PRO A 219 -37.91 34.32 -32.66
N LEU A 220 -36.70 34.00 -33.15
CA LEU A 220 -36.51 33.07 -34.27
C LEU A 220 -36.57 31.60 -33.82
N ASP A 221 -36.30 31.31 -32.55
CA ASP A 221 -36.32 29.95 -32.02
C ASP A 221 -37.60 29.63 -31.24
N CYS A 222 -38.55 30.58 -31.16
CA CYS A 222 -39.78 30.34 -30.45
C CYS A 222 -40.61 29.26 -31.17
N LEU A 223 -41.29 28.44 -30.38
CA LEU A 223 -42.09 27.31 -30.88
C LEU A 223 -43.12 27.78 -31.93
N THR A 224 -43.73 28.94 -31.70
CA THR A 224 -44.71 29.53 -32.62
C THR A 224 -44.09 29.87 -33.97
N PHE A 225 -42.89 30.47 -34.00
CA PHE A 225 -42.16 30.75 -35.24
C PHE A 225 -41.78 29.48 -35.99
N ARG A 226 -41.33 28.43 -35.28
CA ARG A 226 -41.05 27.13 -35.91
C ARG A 226 -42.29 26.49 -36.53
N HIS A 227 -43.44 26.57 -35.85
CA HIS A 227 -44.70 26.07 -36.38
C HIS A 227 -45.16 26.87 -37.60
N THR A 228 -45.09 28.20 -37.57
CA THR A 228 -45.48 29.02 -38.72
C THR A 228 -44.55 28.80 -39.91
N GLN A 229 -43.25 28.65 -39.68
CA GLN A 229 -42.28 28.31 -40.73
C GLN A 229 -42.58 26.93 -41.35
N ALA A 230 -42.83 25.90 -40.52
CA ALA A 230 -43.15 24.57 -41.01
C ALA A 230 -44.49 24.53 -41.75
N ALA A 231 -45.50 25.26 -41.27
CA ALA A 231 -46.78 25.41 -41.94
C ALA A 231 -46.63 26.15 -43.28
N ALA A 232 -45.79 27.19 -43.34
CA ALA A 232 -45.50 27.92 -44.57
C ALA A 232 -44.73 27.07 -45.60
N ALA A 233 -43.76 26.26 -45.15
CA ALA A 233 -43.06 25.27 -45.95
C ALA A 233 -44.05 24.23 -46.54
N LEU A 234 -44.94 23.69 -45.71
CA LEU A 234 -45.97 22.75 -46.13
C LEU A 234 -46.99 23.36 -47.12
N ALA A 235 -47.38 24.61 -46.89
CA ALA A 235 -48.30 25.36 -47.76
C ALA A 235 -47.63 25.86 -49.06
N SER A 236 -46.29 25.86 -49.11
CA SER A 236 -45.55 26.34 -50.28
C SER A 236 -45.68 25.36 -51.44
N GLN A 237 -46.38 25.79 -52.50
CA GLN A 237 -46.45 25.03 -53.75
C GLN A 237 -45.06 24.80 -54.38
N VAL A 238 -44.11 25.70 -54.15
CA VAL A 238 -42.75 25.60 -54.68
C VAL A 238 -42.00 24.43 -54.03
N GLU A 239 -42.07 24.32 -52.70
CA GLU A 239 -41.46 23.19 -51.99
C GLU A 239 -42.17 21.87 -52.29
N TYR A 240 -43.50 21.90 -52.41
CA TYR A 240 -44.30 20.75 -52.81
C TYR A 240 -43.85 20.20 -54.18
N LYS A 241 -43.66 21.07 -55.17
CA LYS A 241 -43.21 20.68 -56.51
C LYS A 241 -41.71 20.36 -56.57
N LYS A 242 -40.89 20.85 -55.64
CA LYS A 242 -39.43 20.63 -55.63
C LYS A 242 -39.04 19.16 -55.67
N LYS A 243 -39.69 18.31 -54.87
CA LYS A 243 -39.45 16.85 -54.87
C LYS A 243 -39.88 16.20 -56.18
N TYR A 244 -41.02 16.61 -56.71
CA TYR A 244 -41.54 16.13 -57.99
C TYR A 244 -40.61 16.50 -59.15
N GLU A 245 -40.17 17.75 -59.24
CA GLU A 245 -39.23 18.20 -60.29
C GLU A 245 -37.86 17.53 -60.17
N LEU A 246 -37.36 17.33 -58.94
CA LEU A 246 -36.12 16.58 -58.72
C LEU A 246 -36.26 15.13 -59.18
N ALA A 247 -37.38 14.46 -58.88
CA ALA A 247 -37.64 13.09 -59.32
C ALA A 247 -37.89 12.99 -60.83
N LYS A 248 -38.54 13.99 -61.43
CA LYS A 248 -38.76 14.09 -62.88
C LYS A 248 -37.44 14.18 -63.66
N ALA A 249 -36.39 14.75 -63.07
CA ALA A 249 -35.06 14.73 -63.68
C ALA A 249 -34.38 13.34 -63.64
N HIS A 250 -34.89 12.40 -62.84
CA HIS A 250 -34.35 11.04 -62.66
C HIS A 250 -35.11 9.97 -63.45
N TYR A 251 -35.68 10.29 -64.62
CA TYR A 251 -36.09 9.21 -65.53
C TYR A 251 -34.85 8.41 -65.95
N HIS A 252 -34.92 7.08 -65.84
CA HIS A 252 -33.96 6.19 -66.48
C HIS A 252 -34.02 6.46 -67.99
N ILE A 253 -33.04 7.20 -68.52
CA ILE A 253 -32.72 7.12 -69.94
C ILE A 253 -32.35 5.66 -70.16
N ALA A 254 -33.18 4.92 -70.88
CA ALA A 254 -32.84 3.55 -71.27
C ALA A 254 -31.47 3.60 -71.91
N VAL A 255 -30.50 2.89 -71.33
CA VAL A 255 -29.20 2.70 -71.98
C VAL A 255 -29.51 2.14 -73.36
N ASP A 256 -29.05 2.85 -74.41
CA ASP A 256 -29.34 2.44 -75.79
C ASP A 256 -29.02 0.95 -75.94
N THR A 257 -29.94 0.20 -76.55
CA THR A 257 -29.71 -1.23 -76.80
C THR A 257 -28.48 -1.36 -77.70
N ALA A 258 -27.68 -2.44 -77.56
CA ALA A 258 -26.47 -2.62 -78.36
C ALA A 258 -26.69 -2.44 -79.88
N GLU A 259 -27.86 -2.85 -80.36
CA GLU A 259 -28.30 -2.64 -81.74
C GLU A 259 -28.51 -1.15 -82.10
N GLN A 260 -29.11 -0.36 -81.19
CA GLN A 260 -29.29 1.08 -81.37
C GLN A 260 -27.95 1.83 -81.34
N LEU A 261 -27.00 1.40 -80.50
CA LEU A 261 -25.63 1.90 -80.54
C LEU A 261 -24.97 1.59 -81.88
N HIS A 262 -25.09 0.35 -82.36
CA HIS A 262 -24.58 -0.04 -83.67
C HIS A 262 -25.20 0.77 -84.81
N HIS A 263 -26.49 1.06 -84.76
CA HIS A 263 -27.15 1.90 -85.75
C HIS A 263 -26.65 3.35 -85.71
N LYS A 264 -26.38 3.90 -84.51
CA LYS A 264 -25.78 5.23 -84.37
C LYS A 264 -24.35 5.24 -84.92
N GLU A 265 -23.54 4.24 -84.60
CA GLU A 265 -22.16 4.12 -85.10
C GLU A 265 -22.12 3.94 -86.62
N THR A 266 -22.96 3.08 -87.18
CA THR A 266 -23.07 2.91 -88.63
C THR A 266 -23.60 4.16 -89.30
N ALA A 267 -24.57 4.88 -88.72
CA ALA A 267 -25.02 6.18 -89.25
C ALA A 267 -23.91 7.24 -89.23
N VAL A 268 -23.07 7.24 -88.19
CA VAL A 268 -21.88 8.10 -88.12
C VAL A 268 -20.87 7.73 -89.21
N LEU A 269 -20.62 6.43 -89.43
CA LEU A 269 -19.73 5.93 -90.49
C LEU A 269 -20.25 6.26 -91.89
N HIS A 270 -21.57 6.18 -92.12
CA HIS A 270 -22.19 6.51 -93.39
C HIS A 270 -22.39 8.03 -93.60
N SER A 271 -22.11 8.85 -92.58
CA SER A 271 -22.29 10.30 -92.68
C SER A 271 -21.22 10.93 -93.56
N GLN A 272 -21.63 11.45 -94.71
CA GLN A 272 -20.75 12.19 -95.61
C GLN A 272 -20.13 13.43 -94.96
N VAL A 273 -20.81 14.03 -93.98
CA VAL A 273 -20.28 15.19 -93.25
C VAL A 273 -19.09 14.79 -92.38
N LYS A 274 -19.20 13.69 -91.65
CA LYS A 274 -18.11 13.10 -90.87
C LYS A 274 -16.94 12.68 -91.76
N TYR A 275 -17.23 12.01 -92.88
CA TYR A 275 -16.21 11.63 -93.85
C TYR A 275 -15.46 12.86 -94.41
N ARG A 276 -16.19 13.91 -94.76
CA ARG A 276 -15.59 15.17 -95.23
C ARG A 276 -14.77 15.87 -94.15
N GLU A 277 -15.23 15.87 -92.89
CA GLU A 277 -14.48 16.41 -91.75
C GLU A 277 -13.16 15.66 -91.55
N GLU A 278 -13.18 14.33 -91.54
CA GLU A 278 -11.97 13.50 -91.44
C GLU A 278 -11.04 13.70 -92.64
N TYR A 279 -11.60 13.83 -93.85
CA TYR A 279 -10.84 14.16 -95.05
C TYR A 279 -10.15 15.52 -94.92
N GLU A 280 -10.84 16.60 -94.56
CA GLU A 280 -10.23 17.92 -94.39
C GLU A 280 -9.17 17.92 -93.26
N LYS A 281 -9.36 17.10 -92.21
CA LYS A 281 -8.40 16.96 -91.10
C LYS A 281 -7.15 16.14 -91.48
N SER A 282 -7.27 15.23 -92.44
CA SER A 282 -6.17 14.41 -92.95
C SER A 282 -5.54 14.98 -94.22
N LYS A 283 -6.20 15.91 -94.90
CA LYS A 283 -5.68 16.63 -96.06
C LYS A 283 -4.49 17.48 -95.64
N GLY A 284 -3.30 17.08 -96.10
CA GLY A 284 -2.02 17.65 -95.69
C GLY A 284 -1.17 16.73 -94.80
N ARG A 285 -1.70 15.58 -94.35
CA ARG A 285 -0.90 14.47 -93.79
C ARG A 285 -0.53 13.51 -94.92
N SER A 286 0.74 13.12 -95.02
CA SER A 286 1.18 12.17 -96.04
C SER A 286 0.57 10.79 -95.77
N GLN A 287 -0.18 10.25 -96.73
CA GLN A 287 -0.93 8.99 -96.62
C GLN A 287 -0.03 7.73 -96.55
N MET A 288 1.28 7.94 -96.63
CA MET A 288 2.32 6.95 -96.39
C MET A 288 3.27 7.58 -95.38
N GLU A 289 3.38 7.01 -94.17
CA GLU A 289 4.54 7.34 -93.33
C GLU A 289 5.77 6.78 -94.05
N PHE A 290 6.44 7.61 -94.84
CA PHE A 290 7.61 7.23 -95.65
C PHE A 290 8.76 6.65 -94.79
N GLY A 291 8.69 6.82 -93.47
CA GLY A 291 9.59 6.21 -92.48
C GLY A 291 9.37 4.71 -92.23
N GLU A 292 8.24 4.14 -92.66
CA GLU A 292 7.89 2.74 -92.37
C GLU A 292 8.10 1.77 -93.53
N THR A 293 8.35 2.26 -94.74
CA THR A 293 8.65 1.41 -95.91
C THR A 293 9.94 0.64 -95.67
N PRO A 294 9.97 -0.71 -95.79
CA PRO A 294 11.15 -1.52 -95.50
C PRO A 294 12.41 -1.07 -96.26
N ALA A 295 12.24 -0.64 -97.51
CA ALA A 295 13.33 -0.10 -98.33
C ALA A 295 13.97 1.16 -97.74
N TYR A 296 13.17 2.07 -97.16
CA TYR A 296 13.68 3.29 -96.53
C TYR A 296 14.40 3.00 -95.21
N LYS A 297 13.86 2.06 -94.40
CA LYS A 297 14.55 1.56 -93.19
C LYS A 297 15.90 0.96 -93.52
N VAL A 298 15.97 0.06 -94.51
CA VAL A 298 17.24 -0.53 -94.99
C VAL A 298 18.19 0.55 -95.49
N SER A 299 17.73 1.51 -96.30
CA SER A 299 18.58 2.58 -96.83
C SER A 299 19.19 3.44 -95.72
N LYS A 300 18.41 3.73 -94.67
CA LYS A 300 18.87 4.50 -93.51
C LYS A 300 19.88 3.72 -92.67
N GLU A 301 19.64 2.42 -92.44
CA GLU A 301 20.58 1.55 -91.74
C GLU A 301 21.89 1.36 -92.54
N VAL A 302 21.83 1.21 -93.87
CA VAL A 302 23.02 1.14 -94.73
C VAL A 302 23.82 2.45 -94.66
N GLN A 303 23.16 3.61 -94.70
CA GLN A 303 23.85 4.91 -94.51
C GLN A 303 24.51 5.00 -93.13
N LYS A 304 23.85 4.48 -92.08
CA LYS A 304 24.38 4.45 -90.73
C LYS A 304 25.63 3.56 -90.64
N ILE A 305 25.58 2.34 -91.18
CA ILE A 305 26.73 1.44 -91.27
C ILE A 305 27.89 2.08 -92.05
N GLN A 306 27.62 2.71 -93.19
CA GLN A 306 28.65 3.39 -93.99
C GLN A 306 29.30 4.59 -93.26
N SER A 307 28.55 5.28 -92.39
CA SER A 307 29.08 6.37 -91.57
C SER A 307 29.93 5.89 -90.39
N GLU A 308 29.67 4.67 -89.89
CA GLU A 308 30.44 4.04 -88.82
C GLU A 308 31.76 3.43 -89.32
N VAL A 309 31.82 2.96 -90.58
CA VAL A 309 33.04 2.44 -91.24
C VAL A 309 34.01 3.56 -91.68
N LYS A 310 33.56 4.83 -91.71
CA LYS A 310 34.38 6.02 -92.02
C LYS A 310 34.94 6.72 -90.76
N LYS A 311 34.91 6.06 -89.60
CA LYS A 311 35.62 6.43 -88.36
C LYS A 311 36.65 5.36 -88.01
#